data_AF-A0A7C6MPG9-F1
#
_entry.id   AF-A0A7C6MPG9-F1
#
_cell.length_a   1.000
_cell.length_b   1.000
_cell.length_c   1.000
_cell.angle_alpha   90.00
_cell.angle_beta   90.00
_cell.angle_gamma   90.00
#
_symmetry.space_group_name_H-M   'P 1'
#
loop_
_entity.id
_entity.type
_entity.pdbx_description
1 polymer ?
#
loop_
_entity_poly.entity_id
_entity_poly.type
_entity_poly.pdbx_seq_one_letter_code
_entity_poly.pdbx_strand_id
1 'polypeptide(L)'
;MIKAEVSLYPAISEEVNELTGLSNQFLHEHALDYDVRTSQLSFDTTIIGDADHVWTAIRRLFQDNHDRGNDVVMIATLFKED
;
A
#
# COMPACT_ATOMS: atom_id res chain seq x y z
N MET A 1 15.80 -6.65 -6.29
CA MET A 1 14.40 -6.22 -6.12
C MET A 1 14.12 -6.08 -4.64
N ILE A 2 13.01 -5.45 -4.26
CA ILE A 2 12.57 -5.46 -2.86
C ILE A 2 11.10 -5.86 -2.80
N LYS A 3 10.72 -6.42 -1.65
CA LYS A 3 9.34 -6.66 -1.25
C LYS A 3 9.00 -5.71 -0.12
N ALA A 4 7.82 -5.11 -0.18
CA ALA A 4 7.21 -4.38 0.90
C ALA A 4 5.92 -5.09 1.34
N GLU A 5 5.81 -5.34 2.64
CA GLU A 5 4.54 -5.70 3.27
C GLU A 5 4.03 -4.46 3.99
N VAL A 6 2.88 -3.95 3.55
CA VAL A 6 2.31 -2.67 3.99
C VAL A 6 0.95 -2.90 4.63
N SER A 7 0.75 -2.32 5.81
CA SER A 7 -0.54 -2.27 6.49
C SER A 7 -0.96 -0.82 6.71
N LEU A 8 -2.18 -0.48 6.28
CA LEU A 8 -2.83 0.80 6.55
C LEU A 8 -3.92 0.59 7.61
N TYR A 9 -3.86 1.39 8.66
CA TYR A 9 -4.86 1.44 9.71
C TYR A 9 -5.53 2.81 9.66
N PRO A 10 -6.85 2.89 9.51
CA PRO A 10 -7.55 4.17 9.63
C PRO A 10 -7.50 4.64 11.08
N ALA A 11 -7.45 5.96 11.30
CA ALA A 11 -7.53 6.55 12.62
C ALA A 11 -8.89 6.24 13.29
N ILE A 12 -9.94 6.09 12.49
CA ILE A 12 -11.28 5.67 12.91
C ILE A 12 -11.54 4.25 12.39
N SER A 13 -11.70 3.28 13.29
CA SER A 13 -11.72 1.84 12.95
C SER A 13 -12.83 1.41 11.98
N GLU A 14 -13.91 2.19 11.86
CA GLU A 14 -15.05 1.88 10.98
C GLU A 14 -14.76 2.19 9.50
N GLU A 15 -13.68 2.93 9.21
CA GLU A 15 -13.32 3.43 7.87
C GLU A 15 -12.39 2.48 7.09
N VAL A 16 -12.11 1.27 7.59
CA VAL A 16 -11.22 0.30 6.91
C VAL A 16 -11.69 0.01 5.48
N ASN A 17 -13.00 -0.05 5.26
CA ASN A 17 -13.59 -0.31 3.94
C ASN A 17 -13.48 0.89 2.98
N GLU A 18 -13.12 2.06 3.49
CA GLU A 18 -12.90 3.29 2.71
C GLU A 18 -11.43 3.44 2.27
N LEU A 19 -10.54 2.64 2.84
CA LEU A 19 -9.15 2.55 2.42
C LEU A 19 -9.04 1.87 1.06
N THR A 20 -8.14 2.37 0.24
CA THR A 20 -7.94 1.89 -1.12
C THR A 20 -6.49 1.58 -1.43
N GLY A 21 -6.29 0.59 -2.30
CA GLY A 21 -4.99 0.25 -2.83
C GLY A 21 -4.56 1.12 -4.01
N LEU A 22 -3.43 0.75 -4.60
CA LEU A 22 -2.92 1.35 -5.83
C LEU A 22 -3.81 1.01 -7.04
N SER A 23 -3.89 1.92 -8.01
CA SER A 23 -4.67 1.70 -9.22
C SER A 23 -3.99 0.70 -10.16
N ASN A 24 -4.78 -0.09 -10.90
CA ASN A 24 -4.26 -1.04 -11.90
C ASN A 24 -3.35 -0.36 -12.93
N GLN A 25 -3.65 0.89 -13.30
CA GLN A 25 -2.81 1.68 -14.20
C GLN A 25 -1.43 1.93 -13.59
N PHE A 26 -1.37 2.40 -12.34
CA PHE A 26 -0.11 2.65 -11.65
C PHE A 26 0.72 1.36 -11.52
N LEU A 27 0.07 0.26 -11.14
CA LEU A 27 0.74 -1.05 -11.01
C LEU A 27 1.34 -1.51 -12.34
N HIS A 28 0.61 -1.33 -13.45
CA HIS A 28 1.08 -1.68 -14.79
C HIS A 28 2.26 -0.80 -15.24
N GLU A 29 2.17 0.52 -15.06
CA GLU A 29 3.21 1.49 -15.44
C GLU A 29 4.53 1.24 -14.70
N HIS A 30 4.47 0.74 -13.47
CA HIS A 30 5.62 0.48 -12.63
C HIS A 30 6.06 -1.00 -12.59
N ALA A 31 5.37 -1.88 -13.32
CA ALA A 31 5.61 -3.32 -13.34
C ALA A 31 5.72 -3.96 -11.94
N LEU A 32 4.78 -3.60 -11.06
CA LEU A 32 4.74 -4.08 -9.67
C LEU A 32 3.88 -5.34 -9.56
N ASP A 33 4.38 -6.35 -8.86
CA ASP A 33 3.56 -7.44 -8.35
C ASP A 33 2.89 -6.97 -7.05
N TYR A 34 1.57 -7.12 -6.98
CA TYR A 34 0.72 -6.47 -5.99
C TYR A 34 -0.41 -7.39 -5.56
N ASP A 35 -0.43 -7.73 -4.28
CA ASP A 35 -1.44 -8.57 -3.65
C ASP A 35 -2.12 -7.81 -2.52
N VAL A 36 -3.44 -7.84 -2.46
CA VAL A 36 -4.24 -7.13 -1.44
C VAL A 36 -4.93 -8.14 -0.54
N ARG A 37 -4.85 -7.89 0.76
CA ARG A 37 -5.56 -8.63 1.79
C ARG A 37 -6.22 -7.61 2.72
N THR A 38 -7.53 -7.67 2.82
CA THR A 38 -8.27 -6.83 3.76
C THR A 38 -8.56 -7.61 5.01
N SER A 39 -8.24 -7.04 6.17
CA SER A 39 -8.66 -7.54 7.47
C SER A 39 -9.82 -6.68 8.01
N GLN A 40 -10.34 -7.02 9.19
CA GLN A 40 -11.36 -6.18 9.84
C GLN A 40 -10.82 -4.84 10.34
N LEU A 41 -9.50 -4.70 10.47
CA LEU A 41 -8.86 -3.55 11.13
C LEU A 41 -7.86 -2.81 10.23
N SER A 42 -7.50 -3.41 9.10
CA SER A 42 -6.47 -2.88 8.21
C SER A 42 -6.73 -3.22 6.75
N PHE A 43 -6.19 -2.36 5.91
CA PHE A 43 -5.89 -2.68 4.52
C PHE A 43 -4.44 -3.15 4.44
N ASP A 44 -4.22 -4.41 4.08
CA ASP A 44 -2.89 -4.99 3.96
C ASP A 44 -2.55 -5.26 2.49
N THR A 45 -1.31 -5.03 2.11
CA THR A 45 -0.84 -5.35 0.77
C THR A 45 0.62 -5.76 0.73
N THR A 46 0.95 -6.61 -0.23
CA THR A 46 2.33 -6.93 -0.58
C THR A 46 2.65 -6.29 -1.92
N ILE A 47 3.79 -5.60 -2.00
CA ILE A 47 4.29 -4.92 -3.20
C ILE A 47 5.69 -5.45 -3.51
N ILE A 48 5.94 -5.99 -4.70
CA ILE A 48 7.24 -6.51 -5.11
C ILE A 48 7.65 -5.87 -6.44
N GLY A 49 8.91 -5.45 -6.54
CA GLY A 49 9.44 -4.92 -7.78
C GLY A 49 10.83 -4.29 -7.64
N ASP A 50 11.15 -3.41 -8.58
CA ASP A 50 12.33 -2.56 -8.48
C ASP A 50 12.24 -1.63 -7.26
N ALA A 51 13.38 -1.36 -6.63
CA ALA A 51 13.43 -0.61 -5.37
C ALA A 51 12.79 0.78 -5.49
N ASP A 52 13.10 1.53 -6.55
CA ASP A 52 12.60 2.90 -6.71
C ASP A 52 11.09 2.91 -6.96
N HIS A 53 10.59 1.91 -7.67
CA HIS A 53 9.17 1.74 -7.92
C HIS A 53 8.40 1.33 -6.67
N VAL A 54 8.93 0.42 -5.85
CA VAL A 54 8.30 0.03 -4.58
C VAL A 54 8.26 1.21 -3.60
N TRP A 55 9.33 2.00 -3.49
CA TRP A 55 9.31 3.22 -2.67
C TRP A 55 8.29 4.25 -3.16
N THR A 56 8.19 4.42 -4.48
CA THR A 56 7.19 5.30 -5.09
C THR A 56 5.77 4.80 -4.81
N ALA A 57 5.55 3.50 -4.87
CA ALA A 57 4.29 2.84 -4.57
C ALA A 57 3.85 3.03 -3.11
N ILE A 58 4.76 2.83 -2.14
CA ILE A 58 4.47 3.05 -0.71
C ILE A 58 4.06 4.50 -0.45
N ARG A 59 4.80 5.47 -1.01
CA ARG A 59 4.46 6.89 -0.89
C ARG A 59 3.09 7.18 -1.50
N ARG A 60 2.85 6.67 -2.71
CA ARG A 60 1.61 6.89 -3.45
C ARG A 60 0.40 6.32 -2.71
N LEU A 61 0.54 5.12 -2.16
CA LEU A 61 -0.50 4.45 -1.38
C LEU A 61 -0.92 5.29 -0.16
N PHE A 62 0.05 5.86 0.56
CA PHE A 62 -0.24 6.76 1.68
C PHE A 62 -0.96 8.04 1.22
N GLN A 63 -0.42 8.68 0.17
CA GLN A 63 -0.96 9.95 -0.35
C GLN A 63 -2.37 9.80 -0.89
N ASP A 64 -2.66 8.75 -1.68
CA ASP A 64 -3.98 8.55 -2.27
C ASP A 64 -5.07 8.33 -1.20
N ASN A 65 -4.74 7.70 -0.06
CA ASN A 65 -5.69 7.55 1.03
C ASN A 65 -5.87 8.86 1.81
N HIS A 66 -4.79 9.60 2.05
CA HIS A 66 -4.87 10.91 2.70
C HIS A 66 -5.67 11.93 1.87
N ASP A 67 -5.44 11.97 0.55
CA ASP A 67 -6.12 12.88 -0.38
C ASP A 67 -7.63 12.60 -0.49
N ARG A 68 -8.06 11.39 -0.09
CA ARG A 68 -9.48 11.00 0.01
C ARG A 68 -10.13 11.39 1.33
N GLY A 69 -9.37 11.99 2.26
CA GLY A 69 -9.84 12.39 3.58
C GLY A 69 -9.63 11.33 4.66
N ASN A 70 -8.94 10.22 4.37
CA ASN A 70 -8.68 9.19 5.36
C ASN A 70 -7.40 9.54 6.14
N ASP A 71 -7.53 9.76 7.45
CA ASP A 71 -6.38 9.80 8.34
C ASP A 71 -5.91 8.36 8.61
N VAL A 72 -4.67 8.05 8.23
CA VAL A 72 -4.14 6.68 8.29
C VAL A 72 -2.79 6.61 8.97
N VAL A 73 -2.57 5.52 9.71
CA VAL A 73 -1.24 5.05 10.12
C VAL A 73 -0.80 3.99 9.13
N MET A 74 0.38 4.17 8.53
CA MET A 74 0.97 3.20 7.62
C MET A 74 2.21 2.56 8.25
N ILE A 75 2.23 1.23 8.26
CA ILE A 75 3.41 0.43 8.62
C ILE A 75 3.90 -0.25 7.34
N ALA A 76 5.18 -0.10 7.01
CA ALA A 76 5.80 -0.77 5.88
C ALA A 76 7.03 -1.56 6.36
N THR A 77 7.04 -2.86 6.09
CA THR A 77 8.17 -3.76 6.36
C THR A 77 8.83 -4.13 5.04
N LEU A 78 10.15 -3.92 4.95
CA LEU A 78 10.90 -4.07 3.71
C LEU A 78 11.86 -5.23 3.77
N PHE A 79 11.86 -6.02 2.70
CA PHE A 79 12.71 -7.17 2.53
C PHE A 79 13.52 -7.00 1.24
N LYS A 80 14.81 -7.32 1.31
CA LYS A 80 15.58 -7.52 0.10
C LYS A 80 15.19 -8.86 -0.50
N GLU A 81 14.85 -8.87 -1.77
CA GLU A 81 14.61 -10.08 -2.55
C GLU A 81 15.88 -10.39 -3.36
N ASP A 82 16.37 -11.62 -3.23
CA ASP A 82 17.58 -12.14 -3.88
C ASP A 82 17.33 -12.58 -5.33
#